data_AF-A0A966HEF3-F1
#
_entry.id   AF-A0A966HEF3-F1
#
_cell.length_a   1.000
_cell.length_b   1.000
_cell.length_c   1.000
_cell.angle_alpha   90.00
_cell.angle_beta   90.00
_cell.angle_gamma   90.00
#
_symmetry.space_group_name_H-M   'P 1'
#
loop_
_entity.id
_entity.type
_entity.pdbx_description
1 polymer ?
#
loop_
_entity_poly.entity_id
_entity_poly.type
_entity_poly.pdbx_seq_one_letter_code
_entity_poly.pdbx_strand_id
1 'polypeptide(L)'
;MVSLKKNQSGFTIVELLIVIVIIGILAGLVMSTFVGVQQKARNSERQTDINTISGQLEAYYAKNSGYPALADISGTSAGDTFRAANEIRLGDGNKALADPSAPTITTLGTTAPNSVGGAYSYEPLPTSCVSPTTSTGAPRTGTFCTSYTLTAFMEGSTPKYVKKSAN
;
A
#
# COMPACT_ATOMS: atom_id res chain seq x y z
N MET A 1 27.80 -42.55 -52.66
CA MET A 1 26.99 -41.48 -52.04
C MET A 1 25.72 -42.11 -51.51
N VAL A 2 25.55 -42.17 -50.19
CA VAL A 2 24.33 -42.70 -49.55
C VAL A 2 23.38 -41.53 -49.31
N SER A 3 22.18 -41.58 -49.90
CA SER A 3 21.14 -40.56 -49.74
C SER A 3 20.27 -40.91 -48.53
N LEU A 4 20.35 -40.09 -47.49
CA LEU A 4 19.52 -40.21 -46.27
C LEU A 4 18.14 -39.60 -46.54
N LYS A 5 17.14 -40.45 -46.77
CA LYS A 5 15.75 -40.03 -46.91
C LYS A 5 15.20 -39.62 -45.54
N LYS A 6 15.12 -38.31 -45.28
CA LYS A 6 14.48 -37.75 -44.07
C LYS A 6 12.98 -38.04 -44.13
N ASN A 7 12.50 -38.89 -43.23
CA ASN A 7 11.09 -39.17 -43.04
C ASN A 7 10.45 -37.95 -42.35
N GLN A 8 9.78 -37.09 -43.11
CA GLN A 8 9.03 -35.96 -42.54
C GLN A 8 7.60 -36.43 -42.23
N SER A 9 7.35 -36.79 -40.98
CA SER A 9 6.00 -36.98 -40.45
C SER A 9 5.39 -35.60 -40.18
N GLY A 10 4.33 -35.24 -40.91
CA GLY A 10 3.53 -34.05 -40.63
C GLY A 10 2.59 -34.27 -39.45
N PHE A 11 2.34 -33.22 -38.67
CA PHE A 11 1.32 -33.22 -37.62
C PHE A 11 -0.07 -33.42 -38.24
N THR A 12 -0.91 -34.22 -37.59
CA THR A 12 -2.30 -34.38 -38.00
C THR A 12 -3.13 -33.17 -37.57
N ILE A 13 -4.14 -32.79 -38.36
CA ILE A 13 -5.07 -31.70 -38.01
C ILE A 13 -5.78 -32.00 -36.68
N VAL A 14 -6.02 -33.29 -36.38
CA VAL A 14 -6.67 -33.74 -35.14
C VAL A 14 -5.78 -33.51 -33.92
N GLU A 15 -4.47 -33.74 -34.03
CA GLU A 15 -3.52 -33.42 -32.94
C GLU A 15 -3.56 -31.93 -32.61
N LEU A 16 -3.57 -31.06 -33.63
CA LEU A 16 -3.59 -29.63 -33.41
C LEU A 16 -4.94 -29.15 -32.85
N LEU A 17 -6.05 -29.78 -33.27
CA LEU A 17 -7.40 -29.48 -32.76
C LEU A 17 -7.53 -29.81 -31.27
N ILE A 18 -7.05 -30.97 -30.83
CA ILE A 18 -7.12 -31.37 -29.42
C ILE A 18 -6.28 -30.40 -28.55
N VAL A 19 -5.11 -29.97 -29.04
CA VAL A 19 -4.23 -29.06 -28.30
C VAL A 19 -4.91 -27.70 -28.04
N ILE A 20 -5.55 -27.10 -29.05
CA ILE A 20 -6.22 -25.81 -28.85
C ILE A 20 -7.43 -25.91 -27.92
N VAL A 21 -8.14 -27.05 -27.93
CA VAL A 21 -9.25 -27.31 -27.00
C VAL A 21 -8.75 -27.41 -25.57
N ILE A 22 -7.65 -28.15 -25.34
CA ILE A 22 -7.04 -28.27 -24.01
C ILE A 22 -6.52 -26.91 -23.52
N ILE A 23 -5.83 -26.15 -24.36
CA ILE A 23 -5.34 -24.79 -24.01
C ILE A 23 -6.52 -23.87 -23.67
N GLY A 24 -7.65 -23.95 -24.40
CA GLY A 24 -8.84 -23.16 -24.12
C GLY A 24 -9.45 -23.45 -22.74
N ILE A 25 -9.54 -24.73 -22.35
CA ILE A 25 -10.05 -25.13 -21.03
C ILE A 25 -9.10 -24.67 -19.91
N LEU A 26 -7.78 -24.88 -20.09
CA LEU A 26 -6.78 -24.48 -19.09
C LEU A 26 -6.72 -22.96 -18.92
N ALA A 27 -6.79 -22.20 -20.01
CA ALA A 27 -6.79 -20.74 -19.97
C ALA A 27 -7.99 -20.18 -19.17
N GLY A 28 -9.17 -20.78 -19.30
CA GLY A 28 -10.37 -20.38 -18.56
C GLY A 28 -10.22 -20.54 -17.04
N LEU A 29 -9.61 -21.64 -16.57
CA LEU A 29 -9.37 -21.89 -15.14
C LEU A 29 -8.31 -20.97 -14.54
N VAL A 30 -7.26 -20.66 -15.30
CA VAL A 30 -6.17 -19.77 -14.85
C VAL A 30 -6.69 -18.34 -14.63
N MET A 31 -7.56 -17.85 -15.51
CA MET A 31 -8.06 -16.47 -15.43
C MET A 31 -8.83 -16.17 -14.13
N SER A 32 -9.66 -17.10 -13.65
CA SER A 32 -10.47 -16.89 -12.45
C SER A 32 -9.65 -16.89 -11.16
N THR A 33 -8.58 -17.70 -11.10
CA THR A 33 -7.69 -17.77 -9.93
C THR A 33 -6.76 -16.57 -9.81
N PHE A 34 -6.36 -15.97 -10.94
CA PHE A 34 -5.40 -14.87 -10.98
C PHE A 34 -5.89 -13.61 -10.24
N VAL A 35 -7.18 -13.28 -10.34
CA VAL A 35 -7.77 -12.10 -9.66
C VAL A 35 -7.68 -12.22 -8.13
N GLY A 36 -7.98 -13.40 -7.57
CA GLY A 36 -7.92 -13.62 -6.12
C GLY A 36 -6.49 -13.61 -5.56
N VAL A 37 -5.51 -14.09 -6.33
CA VAL A 37 -4.09 -14.06 -5.94
C VAL A 37 -3.57 -12.62 -5.90
N GLN A 38 -3.92 -11.81 -6.90
CA GLN A 38 -3.51 -10.40 -6.90
C GLN A 38 -4.11 -9.61 -5.72
N GLN A 39 -5.39 -9.82 -5.39
CA GLN A 39 -6.03 -9.17 -4.24
C GLN A 39 -5.30 -9.51 -2.92
N LYS A 40 -4.92 -10.78 -2.73
CA LYS A 40 -4.15 -11.22 -1.55
C LYS A 40 -2.77 -10.57 -1.50
N ALA A 41 -2.07 -10.49 -2.63
CA ALA A 41 -0.76 -9.83 -2.70
C ALA A 41 -0.87 -8.34 -2.31
N ARG A 42 -1.85 -7.61 -2.87
CA ARG A 42 -2.10 -6.20 -2.53
C ARG A 42 -2.48 -6.00 -1.06
N ASN A 43 -3.31 -6.87 -0.50
CA ASN A 43 -3.64 -6.81 0.93
C ASN A 43 -2.40 -7.08 1.82
N SER A 44 -1.52 -8.00 1.42
CA SER A 44 -0.26 -8.25 2.13
C SER A 44 0.67 -7.03 2.09
N GLU A 45 0.71 -6.33 0.97
CA GLU A 45 1.46 -5.09 0.81
C GLU A 45 0.90 -3.99 1.72
N ARG A 46 -0.43 -3.79 1.72
CA ARG A 46 -1.10 -2.84 2.63
C ARG A 46 -0.80 -3.10 4.10
N GLN A 47 -0.68 -4.37 4.49
CA GLN A 47 -0.31 -4.75 5.85
C GLN A 47 1.14 -4.37 6.19
N THR A 48 2.07 -4.63 5.27
CA THR A 48 3.49 -4.26 5.41
C THR A 48 3.67 -2.75 5.50
N ASP A 49 2.96 -1.98 4.67
CA ASP A 49 3.00 -0.52 4.68
C ASP A 49 2.59 0.04 6.05
N ILE A 50 1.46 -0.42 6.59
CA ILE A 50 1.00 0.03 7.91
C ILE A 50 1.99 -0.30 9.02
N ASN A 51 2.59 -1.49 9.01
CA ASN A 51 3.58 -1.86 10.02
C ASN A 51 4.81 -0.95 9.94
N THR A 52 5.25 -0.62 8.73
CA THR A 52 6.39 0.27 8.50
C THR A 52 6.11 1.67 9.01
N ILE A 53 4.93 2.24 8.70
CA ILE A 53 4.53 3.58 9.15
C ILE A 53 4.39 3.61 10.67
N SER A 54 3.74 2.61 11.25
CA SER A 54 3.60 2.51 12.71
C SER A 54 4.97 2.55 13.38
N GLY A 55 5.95 1.76 12.91
CA GLY A 55 7.30 1.78 13.45
C GLY A 55 7.99 3.15 13.35
N GLN A 56 7.78 3.88 12.26
CA GLN A 56 8.33 5.23 12.10
C GLN A 56 7.64 6.27 12.99
N LEU A 57 6.33 6.15 13.19
CA LEU A 57 5.57 7.01 14.10
C LEU A 57 6.03 6.81 15.55
N GLU A 58 6.27 5.58 15.97
CA GLU A 58 6.85 5.29 17.28
C GLU A 58 8.28 5.86 17.39
N ALA A 59 9.10 5.74 16.33
CA ALA A 59 10.43 6.34 16.31
C ALA A 59 10.40 7.88 16.40
N TYR A 60 9.43 8.52 15.74
CA TYR A 60 9.21 9.96 15.86
C TYR A 60 8.80 10.35 17.29
N TYR A 61 7.88 9.60 17.90
CA TYR A 61 7.45 9.82 19.28
C TYR A 61 8.63 9.70 20.26
N ALA A 62 9.50 8.71 20.07
CA ALA A 62 10.70 8.55 20.89
C ALA A 62 11.65 9.76 20.82
N LYS A 63 11.70 10.46 19.69
CA LYS A 63 12.53 11.67 19.49
C LYS A 63 11.85 12.96 19.98
N ASN A 64 10.52 13.07 19.85
CA ASN A 64 9.79 14.33 19.97
C ASN A 64 8.73 14.35 21.10
N SER A 65 8.54 13.24 21.81
CA SER A 65 7.57 13.08 22.90
C SER A 65 6.11 13.37 22.53
N GLY A 66 5.77 13.26 21.25
CA GLY A 66 4.42 13.41 20.71
C GLY A 66 4.36 12.88 19.29
N TYR A 67 3.16 12.63 18.78
CA TYR A 67 2.95 12.18 17.41
C TYR A 67 2.81 13.35 16.43
N PRO A 68 3.06 13.15 15.13
CA PRO A 68 2.77 14.15 14.11
C PRO A 68 1.28 14.46 14.02
N ALA A 69 0.93 15.72 13.78
CA ALA A 69 -0.42 16.10 13.41
C ALA A 69 -0.75 15.63 11.99
N LEU A 70 -2.05 15.48 11.72
CA LEU A 70 -2.53 15.06 10.40
C LEU A 70 -1.98 15.96 9.28
N ALA A 71 -1.96 17.27 9.49
CA ALA A 71 -1.49 18.23 8.49
C ALA A 71 -0.03 17.98 8.09
N ASP A 72 0.81 17.59 9.05
CA ASP A 72 2.25 17.39 8.84
C ASP A 72 2.59 16.01 8.25
N ILE A 73 1.68 15.04 8.35
CA ILE A 73 1.83 13.70 7.73
C ILE A 73 0.97 13.51 6.47
N SER A 74 0.04 14.44 6.19
CA SER A 74 -0.75 14.45 4.97
C SER A 74 0.15 14.58 3.73
N GLY A 75 -0.24 13.98 2.60
CA GLY A 75 0.47 14.09 1.32
C GLY A 75 0.35 15.46 0.64
N THR A 76 0.29 16.54 1.41
CA THR A 76 0.35 17.92 0.90
C THR A 76 1.80 18.36 0.77
N SER A 77 2.11 19.34 -0.09
CA SER A 77 3.48 19.83 -0.29
C SER A 77 4.15 20.31 1.01
N ALA A 78 3.36 20.78 1.99
CA ALA A 78 3.86 21.13 3.32
C ALA A 78 4.23 19.88 4.15
N GLY A 79 3.38 18.84 4.12
CA GLY A 79 3.63 17.56 4.81
C GLY A 79 4.83 16.79 4.24
N ASP A 80 5.10 16.87 2.94
CA ASP A 80 6.27 16.19 2.34
C ASP A 80 7.60 16.70 2.90
N THR A 81 7.72 18.01 3.16
CA THR A 81 8.93 18.57 3.80
C THR A 81 9.10 18.09 5.24
N PHE A 82 7.99 17.98 5.98
CA PHE A 82 7.99 17.50 7.36
C PHE A 82 8.36 16.02 7.43
N ARG A 83 7.76 15.20 6.57
CA ARG A 83 8.02 13.77 6.46
C ARG A 83 9.48 13.48 6.11
N ALA A 84 10.02 14.22 5.13
CA ALA A 84 11.42 14.09 4.74
C ALA A 84 12.37 14.47 5.89
N ALA A 85 12.09 15.57 6.61
CA ALA A 85 12.91 16.02 7.74
C ALA A 85 12.88 15.06 8.93
N ASN A 86 11.78 14.34 9.12
CA ASN A 86 11.56 13.46 10.26
C ASN A 86 11.66 11.97 9.93
N GLU A 87 12.15 11.62 8.73
CA GLU A 87 12.34 10.25 8.26
C GLU A 87 11.04 9.40 8.25
N ILE A 88 9.89 10.06 8.10
CA ILE A 88 8.58 9.40 8.03
C ILE A 88 8.26 9.10 6.56
N ARG A 89 8.58 7.88 6.13
CA ARG A 89 8.35 7.38 4.78
C ARG A 89 7.02 6.62 4.74
N LEU A 90 6.09 7.12 3.95
CA LEU A 90 4.78 6.48 3.78
C LEU A 90 4.82 5.66 2.47
N GLY A 91 5.79 4.75 2.31
CA GLY A 91 5.99 3.94 1.10
C GLY A 91 7.44 3.87 0.60
N ASP A 92 7.63 3.37 -0.62
CA ASP A 92 8.94 3.23 -1.28
C ASP A 92 9.46 4.57 -1.81
N GLY A 93 10.49 5.10 -1.15
CA GLY A 93 10.98 6.46 -1.38
C GLY A 93 10.02 7.51 -0.81
N ASN A 94 10.36 8.79 -0.86
CA ASN A 94 9.56 9.89 -0.28
C ASN A 94 8.19 10.11 -0.98
N LYS A 95 7.64 9.10 -1.67
CA LYS A 95 6.32 9.12 -2.27
C LYS A 95 5.26 8.96 -1.17
N ALA A 96 4.08 9.53 -1.40
CA ALA A 96 2.91 9.22 -0.60
C ALA A 96 2.53 7.74 -0.78
N LEU A 97 1.79 7.17 0.17
CA LEU A 97 1.26 5.82 0.01
C LEU A 97 0.47 5.78 -1.29
N ALA A 98 0.81 4.84 -2.14
CA ALA A 98 0.04 4.55 -3.32
C ALA A 98 -0.76 3.29 -2.97
N ASP A 99 -2.07 3.30 -3.20
CA ASP A 99 -2.84 2.08 -3.10
C ASP A 99 -2.29 1.08 -4.15
N PRO A 100 -1.90 -0.16 -3.78
CA PRO A 100 -1.42 -1.16 -4.74
C PRO A 100 -2.40 -1.48 -5.87
N SER A 101 -3.69 -1.16 -5.70
CA SER A 101 -4.75 -1.31 -6.71
C SER A 101 -4.99 -0.08 -7.57
N ALA A 102 -4.57 1.09 -7.10
CA ALA A 102 -4.68 2.36 -7.78
C ALA A 102 -3.44 3.19 -7.42
N PRO A 103 -2.33 3.05 -8.17
CA PRO A 103 -1.02 3.63 -7.81
C PRO A 103 -0.96 5.16 -7.91
N THR A 104 -2.11 5.83 -7.93
CA THR A 104 -2.26 7.27 -7.73
C THR A 104 -1.87 7.61 -6.30
N ILE A 105 -1.28 8.80 -6.10
CA ILE A 105 -0.95 9.31 -4.76
C ILE A 105 -2.21 9.32 -3.88
N THR A 106 -2.19 8.50 -2.83
CA THR A 106 -3.22 8.47 -1.82
C THR A 106 -2.78 9.29 -0.62
N THR A 107 -3.51 10.37 -0.33
CA THR A 107 -3.24 11.21 0.84
C THR A 107 -3.79 10.55 2.11
N LEU A 108 -2.96 10.42 3.15
CA LEU A 108 -3.41 10.10 4.50
C LEU A 108 -4.44 11.14 4.97
N GLY A 109 -5.63 10.69 5.37
CA GLY A 109 -6.74 11.54 5.85
C GLY A 109 -7.40 10.98 7.11
N THR A 110 -8.27 11.76 7.75
CA THR A 110 -9.01 11.40 8.98
C THR A 110 -10.41 10.83 8.73
N THR A 111 -10.89 10.87 7.49
CA THR A 111 -12.17 10.23 7.14
C THR A 111 -11.90 8.89 6.50
N ALA A 112 -12.72 7.89 6.86
CA ALA A 112 -12.82 6.65 6.11
C ALA A 112 -12.83 6.95 4.60
N PRO A 113 -12.17 6.13 3.77
CA PRO A 113 -11.97 6.36 2.35
C PRO A 113 -13.27 6.17 1.60
N ASN A 114 -14.14 7.14 1.77
CA ASN A 114 -15.38 7.23 1.09
C ASN A 114 -15.10 8.20 -0.05
N SER A 115 -14.79 7.61 -1.21
CA SER A 115 -14.84 8.22 -2.55
C SER A 115 -13.60 8.94 -3.10
N VAL A 116 -12.45 8.94 -2.40
CA VAL A 116 -11.18 9.40 -2.98
C VAL A 116 -10.02 8.46 -2.62
N GLY A 117 -9.99 7.26 -3.21
CA GLY A 117 -8.76 6.45 -3.37
C GLY A 117 -7.91 6.12 -2.13
N GLY A 118 -8.48 6.23 -0.92
CA GLY A 118 -7.78 6.11 0.36
C GLY A 118 -7.56 4.67 0.83
N ALA A 119 -6.49 3.95 0.48
CA ALA A 119 -6.23 2.66 1.14
C ALA A 119 -5.93 2.80 2.65
N TYR A 120 -5.57 4.01 3.11
CA TYR A 120 -5.04 4.26 4.45
C TYR A 120 -5.68 5.50 5.11
N SER A 121 -5.95 5.42 6.42
CA SER A 121 -6.40 6.54 7.27
C SER A 121 -5.47 6.71 8.47
N TYR A 122 -5.22 7.96 8.86
CA TYR A 122 -4.45 8.33 10.05
C TYR A 122 -5.27 9.31 10.90
N GLU A 123 -5.56 8.92 12.13
CA GLU A 123 -6.38 9.68 13.07
C GLU A 123 -5.58 9.94 14.35
N PRO A 124 -4.89 11.10 14.45
CA PRO A 124 -4.21 11.49 15.67
C PRO A 124 -5.21 12.04 16.70
N LEU A 125 -4.96 11.75 17.98
CA LEU A 125 -5.75 12.26 19.09
C LEU A 125 -4.89 13.14 20.02
N PRO A 126 -5.44 14.26 20.53
CA PRO A 126 -6.73 14.84 20.16
C PRO A 126 -6.76 15.34 18.71
N THR A 127 -7.93 15.40 18.06
CA THR A 127 -8.07 15.70 16.63
C THR A 127 -7.57 17.10 16.23
N SER A 128 -7.49 18.03 17.18
CA SER A 128 -6.94 19.38 17.02
C SER A 128 -5.48 19.52 17.46
N CYS A 129 -4.75 18.41 17.55
CA CYS A 129 -3.37 18.43 17.99
C CYS A 129 -2.40 19.03 16.95
N VAL A 130 -1.25 19.48 17.44
CA VAL A 130 -0.11 19.94 16.63
C VAL A 130 1.07 19.00 16.79
N SER A 131 1.91 18.90 15.76
CA SER A 131 3.20 18.20 15.88
C SER A 131 4.10 18.92 16.89
N PRO A 132 4.91 18.20 17.69
CA PRO A 132 5.86 18.83 18.61
C PRO A 132 6.91 19.73 17.95
N THR A 133 7.30 19.42 16.72
CA THR A 133 8.32 20.17 15.98
C THR A 133 7.82 20.62 14.60
N THR A 134 8.50 21.57 13.98
CA THR A 134 8.33 21.95 12.57
C THR A 134 9.17 21.03 11.67
N SER A 135 9.01 21.17 10.35
CA SER A 135 9.90 20.50 9.38
C SER A 135 11.37 20.95 9.48
N THR A 136 11.65 22.03 10.22
CA THR A 136 13.01 22.51 10.53
C THR A 136 13.50 22.11 11.93
N GLY A 137 12.72 21.31 12.68
CA GLY A 137 13.05 20.88 14.04
C GLY A 137 12.79 21.93 15.13
N ALA A 138 12.23 23.09 14.79
CA ALA A 138 11.86 24.08 15.79
C ALA A 138 10.65 23.59 16.60
N PRO A 139 10.62 23.75 17.93
CA PRO A 139 9.49 23.31 18.74
C PRO A 139 8.24 24.14 18.41
N ARG A 140 7.08 23.49 18.36
CA ARG A 140 5.77 24.15 18.29
C ARG A 140 5.17 24.29 19.68
N THR A 141 4.28 25.26 19.83
CA THR A 141 3.46 25.43 21.04
C THR A 141 2.03 25.00 20.73
N GLY A 142 1.38 24.27 21.64
CA GLY A 142 0.00 23.83 21.51
C GLY A 142 -0.26 22.50 22.20
N THR A 143 -1.41 21.90 21.92
CA THR A 143 -1.74 20.56 22.39
C THR A 143 -1.11 19.53 21.47
N PHE A 144 -0.16 18.74 21.98
CA PHE A 144 0.50 17.72 21.17
C PHE A 144 -0.34 16.45 21.00
N CYS A 145 -0.13 15.73 19.90
CA CYS A 145 -0.80 14.47 19.64
C CYS A 145 -0.24 13.39 20.57
N THR A 146 -1.10 12.77 21.38
CA THR A 146 -0.69 11.78 22.40
C THR A 146 -0.90 10.33 21.97
N SER A 147 -1.84 10.10 21.04
CA SER A 147 -2.10 8.78 20.46
C SER A 147 -2.50 8.90 19.00
N TYR A 148 -2.49 7.78 18.28
CA TYR A 148 -3.00 7.71 16.92
C TYR A 148 -3.69 6.38 16.64
N THR A 149 -4.59 6.40 15.66
CA THR A 149 -5.13 5.19 15.02
C THR A 149 -4.79 5.23 13.53
N LEU A 150 -4.10 4.20 13.06
CA LEU A 150 -3.74 4.00 11.66
C LEU A 150 -4.56 2.83 11.12
N THR A 151 -5.23 3.01 9.98
CA THR A 151 -6.16 2.02 9.42
C THR A 151 -5.88 1.77 7.94
N ALA A 152 -5.74 0.51 7.52
CA ALA A 152 -5.74 0.10 6.12
C ALA A 152 -7.07 -0.57 5.81
N PHE A 153 -7.64 -0.20 4.69
CA PHE A 153 -8.86 -0.80 4.17
C PHE A 153 -8.44 -1.89 3.20
N MET A 154 -8.89 -3.13 3.38
CA MET A 154 -8.53 -4.27 2.52
C MET A 154 -9.50 -4.41 1.35
N GLU A 155 -9.07 -5.04 0.25
CA GLU A 155 -9.95 -5.36 -0.88
C GLU A 155 -10.86 -6.55 -0.59
N GLY A 156 -12.09 -6.52 -1.12
CA GLY A 156 -12.99 -7.67 -1.19
C GLY A 156 -14.02 -7.82 -0.06
N SER A 157 -14.05 -6.93 0.94
CA SER A 157 -15.08 -6.70 1.99
C SER A 157 -14.42 -6.02 3.21
N THR A 158 -15.15 -5.80 4.32
CA THR A 158 -14.67 -5.05 5.49
C THR A 158 -13.92 -5.90 6.54
N PRO A 159 -12.65 -6.26 6.35
CA PRO A 159 -11.71 -6.21 7.45
C PRO A 159 -10.78 -5.02 7.27
N LYS A 160 -10.74 -4.17 8.29
CA LYS A 160 -9.79 -3.08 8.41
C LYS A 160 -8.57 -3.61 9.16
N TYR A 161 -7.36 -3.36 8.65
CA TYR A 161 -6.15 -3.62 9.41
C TYR A 161 -5.80 -2.36 10.20
N VAL A 162 -5.89 -2.44 11.53
CA VAL A 162 -5.75 -1.27 12.41
C VAL A 162 -4.52 -1.42 13.29
N LYS A 163 -3.72 -0.36 13.38
CA LYS A 163 -2.65 -0.17 14.35
C LYS A 163 -2.95 1.04 15.21
N LYS A 164 -2.63 0.95 16.49
CA LYS A 164 -2.73 2.05 17.45
C LYS A 164 -1.35 2.37 18.00
N SER A 165 -1.20 3.59 18.51
CA SER A 165 -0.03 3.97 19.30
C SER A 165 0.22 2.99 20.44
N ALA A 166 1.49 2.80 20.81
CA ALA A 166 1.87 1.94 21.93
C ALA A 166 1.56 2.56 23.31
N ASN A 167 1.26 3.86 23.36
CA ASN A 167 0.98 4.65 24.55
C ASN A 167 -0.52 4.90 24.72
#